data_AF-A0ABD0RS84-F1
#
_entry.id   AF-A0ABD0RS84-F1
#
_cell.length_a   1.000
_cell.length_b   1.000
_cell.length_c   1.000
_cell.angle_alpha   90.00
_cell.angle_beta   90.00
_cell.angle_gamma   90.00
#
_symmetry.space_group_name_H-M   'P 1'
#
loop_
_entity.id
_entity.type
_entity.pdbx_description
1 polymer ?
#
loop_
_entity_poly.entity_id
_entity_poly.type
_entity_poly.pdbx_seq_one_letter_code
_entity_poly.pdbx_strand_id
1 'polypeptide(L)' 'DDPFQPVTQDETVAVGGVVTLTCSVKENDNSSLQWSNTAQQTLYFGEKR' A
#
# COMPACT_ATOMS: atom_id res chain seq x y z
N ASP A 1 3.59 -4.06 -18.37
CA ASP A 1 3.05 -3.57 -17.10
C ASP A 1 1.54 -3.66 -17.11
N ASP A 2 1.00 -4.19 -16.02
CA ASP A 2 -0.41 -4.12 -15.71
C ASP A 2 -0.69 -2.75 -15.06
N PRO A 3 -1.47 -1.85 -15.68
CA PRO A 3 -1.71 -0.52 -15.14
C PRO A 3 -2.54 -0.52 -13.85
N PHE A 4 -3.23 -1.61 -13.53
CA PHE A 4 -4.06 -1.76 -12.33
C PHE A 4 -3.27 -2.29 -11.13
N GLN A 5 -2.00 -2.67 -11.33
CA GLN A 5 -1.25 -3.29 -10.26
C GLN A 5 -0.65 -2.24 -9.30
N PRO A 6 -0.85 -2.35 -7.98
CA PRO A 6 -0.24 -1.47 -7.01
C PRO A 6 1.28 -1.62 -6.98
N VAL A 7 1.96 -0.48 -6.84
CA VAL A 7 3.42 -0.41 -6.70
C VAL A 7 3.76 0.26 -5.38
N THR A 8 4.71 -0.35 -4.68
CA THR A 8 5.29 0.13 -3.41
C THR A 8 6.81 0.17 -3.52
N GLN A 9 7.46 0.82 -2.57
CA GLN A 9 8.91 0.84 -2.45
C GLN A 9 9.33 0.49 -1.02
N ASP A 10 10.51 -0.11 -0.89
CA ASP A 10 11.12 -0.36 0.41
C ASP A 10 11.63 0.97 0.99
N GLU A 11 11.42 1.13 2.29
CA GLU A 11 11.86 2.31 3.04
C GLU A 11 12.68 1.86 4.27
N THR A 12 13.70 2.63 4.62
CA THR A 12 14.51 2.39 5.82
C THR A 12 14.34 3.52 6.81
N VAL A 13 14.07 3.20 8.06
CA VAL A 13 13.90 4.17 9.14
C VAL A 13 14.66 3.74 10.39
N ALA A 14 15.20 4.70 11.13
CA ALA A 14 15.84 4.44 12.42
C ALA A 14 14.81 3.98 13.47
N VAL A 15 15.29 3.25 14.49
CA VAL A 15 14.45 2.82 15.62
C VAL A 15 13.82 4.05 16.31
N GLY A 16 12.50 4.01 16.52
CA GLY A 16 11.73 5.12 17.09
C GLY A 16 11.38 6.24 16.11
N GLY A 17 11.84 6.17 14.86
CA GLY A 17 11.43 7.07 13.79
C GLY A 17 10.04 6.75 13.24
N VAL A 18 9.58 7.61 12.32
CA VAL A 18 8.31 7.46 11.60
C VAL A 18 8.61 7.40 10.11
N VAL A 19 7.90 6.53 9.39
CA VAL A 19 8.00 6.37 7.93
C VAL A 19 6.62 6.49 7.30
N THR A 20 6.56 7.04 6.10
CA THR A 20 5.35 7.09 5.27
C THR A 20 5.51 6.12 4.12
N LEU A 21 4.74 5.03 4.14
CA LEU A 21 4.67 4.10 3.01
C LEU A 21 3.68 4.63 1.97
N THR A 22 4.10 4.60 0.71
CA THR A 22 3.28 5.05 -0.43
C THR A 22 2.94 3.86 -1.32
N CYS A 23 1.67 3.77 -1.72
CA CYS A 23 1.19 2.86 -2.74
C CYS A 23 0.60 3.70 -3.88
N SER A 24 1.07 3.44 -5.10
CA SER A 24 0.53 4.06 -6.31
C SER A 24 -0.04 3.01 -7.25
N VAL A 25 -1.18 3.32 -7.88
CA VAL A 25 -1.74 2.53 -8.98
C VAL A 25 -1.86 3.46 -10.18
N LYS A 26 -1.48 2.98 -11.37
CA LYS A 26 -1.47 3.82 -12.57
C LYS A 26 -2.88 4.10 -13.07
N GLU A 27 -3.75 3.09 -13.06
CA GLU A 27 -5.17 3.20 -13.40
C GLU A 27 -6.03 2.58 -12.28
N ASN A 28 -7.17 3.20 -11.97
CA ASN A 28 -8.10 2.69 -10.97
C ASN A 28 -9.29 2.02 -11.67
N ASP A 29 -9.54 0.75 -11.35
CA ASP A 29 -10.64 -0.06 -11.87
C ASP A 29 -11.78 -0.26 -10.86
N ASN A 30 -11.89 0.65 -9.88
CA ASN A 30 -12.78 0.59 -8.72
C ASN A 30 -12.55 -0.62 -7.80
N SER A 31 -11.39 -1.27 -7.89
CA SER A 31 -10.93 -2.21 -6.86
C SER A 31 -10.55 -1.49 -5.57
N SER A 32 -10.69 -2.20 -4.45
CA SER A 32 -10.23 -1.73 -3.14
C SER A 32 -8.74 -1.99 -2.99
N LEU A 33 -8.02 -1.05 -2.37
CA LEU A 33 -6.64 -1.26 -1.92
C LEU A 33 -6.61 -1.80 -0.49
N GLN A 34 -5.75 -2.76 -0.21
CA GLN A 34 -5.57 -3.30 1.13
C GLN A 34 -4.09 -3.26 1.51
N TRP A 35 -3.79 -2.78 2.72
CA TRP A 35 -2.48 -2.91 3.34
C TRP A 35 -2.52 -3.96 4.44
N SER A 36 -1.57 -4.88 4.43
CA SER A 36 -1.30 -5.81 5.52
C SER A 36 0.13 -5.67 6.02
N ASN A 37 0.35 -5.99 7.30
CA ASN A 37 1.69 -6.15 7.84
C ASN A 37 2.24 -7.56 7.56
N THR A 38 3.49 -7.81 7.96
CA THR A 38 4.15 -9.13 7.80
C THR A 38 3.49 -10.26 8.59
N ALA A 39 2.70 -9.93 9.62
CA ALA A 39 1.87 -10.88 10.35
C ALA A 39 0.52 -11.17 9.65
N GLN A 40 0.34 -10.70 8.41
CA GLN A 40 -0.87 -10.88 7.59
C GLN A 40 -2.13 -10.24 8.19
N GLN A 41 -1.98 -9.22 9.04
CA GLN A 41 -3.11 -8.48 9.59
C GLN A 41 -3.44 -7.29 8.68
N THR A 42 -4.72 -7.06 8.39
CA THR A 42 -5.18 -5.88 7.65
C THR A 42 -5.03 -4.62 8.50
N LEU A 43 -4.13 -3.71 8.08
CA LEU A 43 -3.93 -2.42 8.72
C LEU A 43 -4.83 -1.33 8.13
N TYR A 44 -5.10 -1.43 6.83
CA TYR A 44 -5.97 -0.51 6.11
C TYR A 44 -6.72 -1.25 5.01
N PHE A 45 -7.99 -0.92 4.87
CA PHE A 45 -8.82 -1.36 3.76
C PHE A 45 -9.46 -0.12 3.14
N GLY A 46 -9.08 0.18 1.91
CA GLY A 46 -9.61 1.30 1.15
C GLY A 46 -11.01 1.00 0.66
N GLU A 47 -11.97 1.84 1.03
CA GLU A 47 -13.32 1.77 0.47
C GLU A 47 -13.26 1.96 -1.05
N LYS A 48 -14.15 1.25 -1.76
CA LYS A 48 -14.32 1.44 -3.21
C LYS A 48 -14.80 2.87 -3.44
N ARG A 49 -14.22 3.54 -4.44
CA ARG A 49 -14.70 4.84 -4.91
C ARG A 49 -15.69 4.65 -6.06
#